data_AF-A0A936QUX5-F1
#
_entry.id   AF-A0A936QUX5-F1
#
_cell.length_a   1.000
_cell.length_b   1.000
_cell.length_c   1.000
_cell.angle_alpha   90.00
_cell.angle_beta   90.00
_cell.angle_gamma   90.00
#
_symmetry.space_group_name_H-M   'P 1'
#
loop_
_entity.id
_entity.type
_entity.pdbx_description
1 polymer ?
#
loop_
_entity_poly.entity_id
_entity_poly.type
_entity_poly.pdbx_seq_one_letter_code
_entity_poly.pdbx_strand_id
1 'polypeptide(L)' 'MTNFINDWKIVLPMAILMALLPFFPEPHLWGKLRWVAGGAHGMQAMDWLDLLWHGFPIILLARLGILRLMRKEPAT' A
#
# COMPACT_ATOMS: atom_id res chain seq x y z
N MET A 1 6.47 13.99 -19.66
CA MET A 1 5.35 13.42 -18.88
C MET A 1 5.93 12.78 -17.62
N THR A 2 5.62 13.32 -16.44
CA THR A 2 6.10 12.76 -15.17
C THR A 2 5.48 11.37 -14.98
N ASN A 3 6.30 10.35 -14.75
CA ASN A 3 5.82 8.98 -14.58
C ASN A 3 5.30 8.80 -13.14
N PHE A 4 4.03 9.14 -12.93
CA PHE A 4 3.37 9.22 -11.61
C PHE A 4 3.60 7.97 -10.74
N ILE A 5 3.57 6.79 -11.35
CA ILE A 5 3.69 5.48 -10.68
C ILE A 5 5.15 5.20 -10.24
N ASN A 6 6.13 5.92 -10.80
CA ASN A 6 7.55 5.77 -10.45
C ASN A 6 8.13 7.00 -9.74
N ASP A 7 7.32 8.02 -9.47
CA ASP A 7 7.76 9.21 -8.74
C ASP A 7 7.63 9.01 -7.23
N TRP A 8 8.76 8.89 -6.55
CA TRP A 8 8.83 8.74 -5.09
C TRP A 8 8.17 9.89 -4.33
N LYS A 9 8.20 11.11 -4.89
CA LYS A 9 7.58 12.29 -4.26
C LYS A 9 6.05 12.18 -4.22
N ILE A 10 5.49 11.32 -5.07
CA ILE A 10 4.04 11.08 -5.17
C ILE A 10 3.69 9.78 -4.45
N VAL A 11 4.38 8.68 -4.79
CA VAL A 11 4.03 7.35 -4.30
C VAL A 11 4.25 7.23 -2.80
N LEU A 12 5.33 7.79 -2.24
CA LEU A 12 5.61 7.68 -0.81
C LEU A 12 4.52 8.33 0.06
N PRO A 13 4.17 9.62 -0.09
CA PRO A 13 3.12 10.22 0.73
C PRO A 13 1.75 9.58 0.46
N MET A 14 1.42 9.27 -0.79
CA MET A 14 0.16 8.60 -1.13
C MET A 14 0.03 7.24 -0.43
N ALA A 15 1.10 6.45 -0.42
CA ALA A 15 1.11 5.13 0.20
C ALA A 15 0.94 5.19 1.72
N ILE A 16 1.63 6.11 2.38
CA ILE A 16 1.51 6.31 3.83
C ILE A 16 0.09 6.79 4.18
N LEU A 17 -0.42 7.79 3.46
CA LEU A 17 -1.74 8.37 3.76
C LEU A 17 -2.86 7.35 3.52
N MET A 18 -2.83 6.64 2.39
CA MET A 18 -3.86 5.64 2.08
C MET A 18 -3.80 4.41 2.97
N ALA A 19 -2.63 4.00 3.46
CA ALA A 19 -2.57 2.89 4.41
C ALA A 19 -3.14 3.24 5.78
N LEU A 20 -2.99 4.50 6.20
CA LEU A 20 -3.39 4.94 7.52
C LEU A 20 -4.84 5.45 7.58
N LEU A 21 -5.40 5.89 6.45
CA LEU A 21 -6.78 6.35 6.37
C LEU A 21 -7.78 5.20 6.32
N PRO A 22 -9.00 5.44 6.86
CA PRO A 22 -9.31 6.27 8.02
C PRO A 22 -8.51 5.90 9.27
N PHE A 23 -8.12 6.89 10.07
CA PHE A 23 -7.22 6.73 11.22
C PHE A 23 -7.91 6.28 12.52
N PHE A 24 -9.23 6.37 12.62
CA PHE A 24 -10.00 6.07 13.83
C PHE A 24 -11.11 5.05 13.56
N PRO A 25 -11.36 4.07 14.45
CA PRO A 25 -10.62 3.78 15.70
C PRO A 25 -9.23 3.17 15.48
N GLU A 26 -8.98 2.63 14.29
CA GLU A 26 -7.68 2.13 13.83
C GLU A 26 -7.57 2.32 12.31
N PRO A 27 -6.35 2.29 11.74
CA PRO A 27 -6.15 2.31 10.30
C PRO A 27 -6.97 1.25 9.57
N HIS A 28 -7.68 1.67 8.53
CA HIS A 28 -8.59 0.79 7.80
C HIS A 28 -7.89 -0.44 7.22
N LEU A 29 -6.71 -0.23 6.61
CA LEU A 29 -5.89 -1.32 6.10
C LEU A 29 -5.52 -2.32 7.21
N TRP A 30 -5.19 -1.83 8.40
CA TRP A 30 -4.84 -2.69 9.54
C TRP A 30 -6.03 -3.53 10.01
N GLY A 31 -7.21 -2.91 10.15
CA GLY A 31 -8.45 -3.61 10.50
C GLY A 31 -8.79 -4.71 9.49
N LYS A 32 -8.71 -4.42 8.19
CA LYS A 32 -8.94 -5.42 7.12
C LYS A 32 -7.92 -6.56 7.18
N LEU A 33 -6.64 -6.27 7.38
CA LEU A 33 -5.60 -7.31 7.49
C LEU A 33 -5.86 -8.26 8.67
N ARG A 34 -6.27 -7.73 9.83
CA ARG A 34 -6.65 -8.57 10.99
C ARG A 34 -7.91 -9.39 10.71
N TRP A 35 -8.88 -8.81 10.01
CA TRP A 35 -10.09 -9.54 9.60
C TRP A 35 -9.75 -10.70 8.66
N VAL A 36 -8.87 -10.48 7.67
CA VAL A 36 -8.37 -11.55 6.79
C VAL A 36 -7.59 -12.60 7.59
N ALA A 37 -6.74 -12.19 8.52
CA ALA A 37 -6.02 -13.13 9.40
C ALA A 37 -6.97 -13.97 10.28
N GLY A 38 -8.14 -13.44 10.63
CA GLY A 38 -9.24 -14.14 11.31
C GLY A 38 -10.12 -15.01 10.39
N GLY A 39 -9.70 -15.23 9.14
CA GLY A 39 -10.40 -16.08 8.16
C GLY A 39 -11.43 -15.35 7.30
N ALA A 40 -11.45 -14.01 7.30
CA ALA A 40 -12.34 -13.19 6.46
C ALA A 40 -13.84 -13.56 6.56
N HIS A 41 -14.27 -14.07 7.72
CA HIS A 41 -15.65 -14.48 7.96
C HIS A 41 -16.59 -13.28 7.79
N GLY A 42 -17.57 -13.41 6.88
CA GLY A 42 -18.56 -12.37 6.59
C GLY A 42 -18.05 -11.19 5.75
N MET A 43 -16.84 -11.27 5.21
CA MET A 43 -16.26 -10.21 4.39
C MET A 43 -16.97 -10.12 3.03
N GLN A 44 -17.50 -8.95 2.70
CA GLN A 44 -18.23 -8.71 1.45
C GLN A 44 -17.29 -8.30 0.32
N ALA A 45 -17.78 -8.34 -0.93
CA ALA A 45 -16.99 -7.91 -2.08
C ALA A 45 -16.46 -6.47 -1.93
N MET A 46 -17.26 -5.56 -1.36
CA MET A 46 -16.83 -4.19 -1.07
C MET A 46 -15.68 -4.12 -0.07
N ASP A 47 -15.65 -5.01 0.93
CA ASP A 47 -14.54 -5.06 1.89
C ASP A 47 -13.23 -5.52 1.23
N TRP A 48 -13.32 -6.42 0.25
CA TRP A 48 -12.17 -6.86 -0.54
C TRP A 48 -11.66 -5.77 -1.47
N LEU A 49 -12.57 -5.06 -2.15
CA LEU A 49 -12.22 -3.90 -2.97
C LEU A 49 -11.56 -2.83 -2.14
N ASP A 50 -12.08 -2.58 -0.95
CA ASP A 50 -11.52 -1.63 -0.01
C ASP A 50 -10.11 -2.01 0.47
N LEU A 51 -9.89 -3.27 0.84
CA LEU A 51 -8.57 -3.79 1.19
C LEU A 51 -7.56 -3.61 0.04
N LEU A 52 -7.98 -3.91 -1.20
CA LEU A 52 -7.15 -3.73 -2.37
C LEU A 52 -6.88 -2.25 -2.65
N TRP A 53 -7.88 -1.38 -2.48
CA TRP A 53 -7.77 0.05 -2.71
C TRP A 53 -6.74 0.71 -1.78
N HIS A 54 -6.80 0.40 -0.48
CA HIS A 54 -5.87 0.93 0.51
C HIS A 54 -4.50 0.23 0.45
N GLY A 55 -4.45 -1.04 0.06
CA GLY A 55 -3.22 -1.83 -0.08
C GLY A 55 -2.42 -1.53 -1.35
N PHE A 56 -3.06 -1.14 -2.45
CA PHE A 56 -2.41 -0.93 -3.74
C PHE A 56 -1.26 0.10 -3.70
N PRO A 57 -1.42 1.28 -3.07
CA PRO A 57 -0.33 2.23 -2.88
C PRO A 57 0.87 1.66 -2.12
N ILE A 58 0.64 0.83 -1.09
CA ILE A 58 1.71 0.16 -0.34
C ILE A 58 2.47 -0.83 -1.21
N ILE A 59 1.76 -1.63 -2.01
CA ILE A 59 2.37 -2.56 -2.97
C ILE A 59 3.23 -1.78 -3.97
N LEU A 60 2.75 -0.64 -4.45
CA LEU A 60 3.50 0.21 -5.36
C LEU A 60 4.79 0.77 -4.72
N LEU A 61 4.69 1.24 -3.48
CA LEU A 61 5.86 1.71 -2.72
C LEU A 61 6.87 0.58 -2.49
N ALA A 62 6.41 -0.61 -2.12
CA ALA A 62 7.25 -1.80 -1.95
C ALA A 62 7.98 -2.16 -3.26
N ARG A 63 7.27 -2.15 -4.40
CA ARG A 63 7.87 -2.33 -5.73
C ARG A 63 8.99 -1.32 -5.98
N LEU A 64 8.76 -0.03 -5.74
CA LEU A 64 9.80 0.99 -5.95
C LEU A 64 11.00 0.77 -5.04
N GLY A 65 10.77 0.42 -3.77
CA GLY A 65 11.83 0.05 -2.82
C GLY A 65 12.66 -1.12 -3.31
N ILE A 66 12.02 -2.21 -3.73
CA ILE A 66 12.70 -3.39 -4.28
C ILE A 66 13.54 -3.01 -5.51
N LEU A 67 12.97 -2.27 -6.47
CA LEU A 67 13.71 -1.84 -7.66
C LEU A 67 14.90 -0.94 -7.31
N ARG A 68 14.78 -0.08 -6.29
CA ARG A 68 15.88 0.77 -5.80
C ARG A 68 16.98 -0.06 -5.15
N LEU A 69 16.64 -1.11 -4.40
CA LEU A 69 17.59 -2.04 -3.78
C LEU A 69 18.27 -2.94 -4.81
N MET A 70 17.54 -3.40 -5.83
CA MET A 70 18.08 -4.22 -6.92
C MET A 70 18.94 -3.42 -7.90
N ARG A 71 18.76 -2.09 -7.97
CA ARG A 71 19.64 -1.21 -8.72
C ARG A 71 21.00 -1.17 -8.03
N LYS A 72 21.92 -2.03 -8.48
CA LYS A 72 23.35 -1.91 -8.17
C LYS A 72 23.76 -0.48 -8.47
N GLU A 73 24.23 0.25 -7.46
CA GLU A 73 24.94 1.48 -7.75
C GLU A 73 26.20 1.10 -8.54
N PRO A 74 26.53 1.79 -9.65
CA PRO A 74 27.78 1.54 -10.33
C PRO A 74 28.89 1.69 -9.28
N ALA A 75 29.68 0.65 -9.11
CA ALA A 75 30.86 0.72 -8.25
C ALA A 75 31.71 1.88 -8.76
N THR A 76 31.75 2.97 -7.98
CA THR A 76 32.67 4.08 -8.19
C THR A 76 34.08 3.64 -7.81
#